data_AF-A0A932FU12-F1
#
_entry.id   AF-A0A932FU12-F1
#
_cell.length_a   1.000
_cell.length_b   1.000
_cell.length_c   1.000
_cell.angle_alpha   90.00
_cell.angle_beta   90.00
_cell.angle_gamma   90.00
#
_symmetry.space_group_name_H-M   'P 1'
#
loop_
_entity.id
_entity.type
_entity.pdbx_description
1 polymer ?
#
loop_
_entity_poly.entity_id
_entity_poly.type
_entity_poly.pdbx_seq_one_letter_code
_entity_poly.pdbx_strand_id
1 'polypeptide(L)'
;MKDEGVLDVPEALVRAATSFGGGVGLSKNLCGCVSAAAMAVGLKFGDLTPVAKAAGPAYARTKAVVERFRERYGTVLCGELTGQFRDFASPERAYRCGEIVGFVSEQVKEILAGGEEQPGWREAWWEDYLSRRDKIK
;
A
#
# COMPACT_ATOMS: atom_id res chain seq x y z
N MET A 1 8.40 -0.48 -12.02
CA MET A 1 8.14 0.91 -11.58
C MET A 1 9.33 1.84 -11.77
N LYS A 2 10.48 1.63 -11.08
CA LYS A 2 11.70 2.45 -11.26
C LYS A 2 12.22 2.38 -12.70
N ASP A 3 12.46 1.17 -13.20
CA ASP A 3 13.02 0.94 -14.55
C ASP A 3 12.04 1.31 -15.67
N GLU A 4 10.76 1.44 -15.35
CA GLU A 4 9.70 1.88 -16.27
C GLU A 4 9.53 3.41 -16.28
N GLY A 5 10.29 4.16 -15.47
CA GLY A 5 10.18 5.61 -15.37
C GLY A 5 8.89 6.12 -14.70
N VAL A 6 8.15 5.26 -14.01
CA VAL A 6 6.86 5.61 -13.36
C VAL A 6 7.08 6.49 -12.13
N LEU A 7 8.16 6.26 -11.40
CA LEU A 7 8.52 6.98 -10.18
C LEU A 7 10.03 7.01 -10.06
N ASP A 8 10.59 8.16 -9.66
CA ASP A 8 11.99 8.23 -9.24
C ASP A 8 12.11 7.62 -7.83
N VAL A 9 12.64 6.42 -7.77
CA VAL A 9 12.73 5.63 -6.54
C VAL A 9 14.19 5.57 -6.08
N PRO A 10 14.54 6.25 -4.97
CA PRO A 10 15.89 6.17 -4.42
C PRO A 10 16.27 4.74 -4.02
N GLU A 11 17.52 4.35 -4.26
CA GLU A 11 18.00 2.99 -3.91
C GLU A 11 17.92 2.71 -2.41
N ALA A 12 18.14 3.72 -1.57
CA ALA A 12 18.00 3.61 -0.12
C ALA A 12 16.59 3.14 0.28
N LEU A 13 15.57 3.57 -0.47
CA LEU A 13 14.18 3.20 -0.22
C LEU A 13 13.88 1.77 -0.68
N VAL A 14 14.46 1.33 -1.81
CA VAL A 14 14.41 -0.09 -2.23
C VAL A 14 15.07 -0.99 -1.18
N ARG A 15 16.24 -0.58 -0.66
CA ARG A 15 16.94 -1.31 0.40
C ARG A 15 16.09 -1.40 1.67
N ALA A 16 15.50 -0.27 2.12
CA ALA A 16 14.62 -0.24 3.28
C ALA A 16 13.39 -1.15 3.12
N ALA A 17 12.79 -1.19 1.92
CA ALA A 17 11.62 -2.01 1.62
C ALA A 17 11.86 -3.52 1.71
N THR A 18 13.12 -3.98 1.66
CA THR A 18 13.49 -5.39 1.84
C THR A 18 12.89 -5.96 3.13
N SER A 19 12.91 -5.17 4.20
CA SER A 19 12.37 -5.56 5.49
C SER A 19 10.85 -5.74 5.49
N PHE A 20 10.12 -5.31 4.46
CA PHE A 20 8.66 -5.53 4.34
C PHE A 20 8.30 -6.98 3.99
N GLY A 21 9.27 -7.80 3.58
CA GLY A 21 9.07 -9.20 3.24
C GLY A 21 8.38 -10.02 4.33
N GLY A 22 7.45 -10.89 3.94
CA GLY A 22 6.62 -11.70 4.86
C GLY A 22 5.77 -10.89 5.84
N GLY A 23 5.44 -9.66 5.45
CA GLY A 23 4.62 -8.75 6.21
C GLY A 23 5.40 -8.02 7.31
N VAL A 24 6.57 -7.52 6.94
CA VAL A 24 7.52 -6.73 7.77
C VAL A 24 8.49 -7.57 8.61
N GLY A 25 9.22 -8.48 7.99
CA GLY A 25 10.20 -9.31 8.69
C GLY A 25 9.58 -10.61 9.20
N LEU A 26 8.77 -11.24 8.34
CA LEU A 26 8.13 -12.53 8.59
C LEU A 26 7.10 -12.55 9.74
N SER A 27 6.67 -11.37 10.21
CA SER A 27 5.69 -11.26 11.29
C SER A 27 4.29 -11.75 10.92
N LYS A 28 4.03 -11.99 9.62
CA LYS A 28 2.74 -12.41 9.06
C LYS A 28 1.59 -11.39 9.22
N ASN A 29 1.91 -10.15 9.58
CA ASN A 29 0.96 -9.04 9.65
C ASN A 29 0.73 -8.41 8.27
N LEU A 30 0.59 -7.07 8.17
CA LEU A 30 0.30 -6.35 6.94
C LEU A 30 1.21 -6.78 5.78
N CYS A 31 0.62 -7.20 4.65
CA CYS A 31 1.36 -7.69 3.49
C CYS A 31 2.40 -6.68 3.01
N GLY A 32 3.63 -7.15 2.74
CA GLY A 32 4.76 -6.28 2.39
C GLY A 32 4.54 -5.43 1.15
N CYS A 33 3.78 -5.93 0.15
CA CYS A 33 3.44 -5.14 -1.03
C CYS A 33 2.48 -3.99 -0.73
N VAL A 34 1.62 -4.11 0.29
CA VAL A 34 0.74 -3.03 0.74
C VAL A 34 1.57 -1.95 1.44
N SER A 35 2.53 -2.32 2.27
CA SER A 35 3.50 -1.37 2.86
C SER A 35 4.33 -0.65 1.78
N ALA A 36 4.80 -1.40 0.76
CA ALA A 36 5.52 -0.83 -0.36
C ALA A 36 4.65 0.12 -1.21
N ALA A 37 3.37 -0.19 -1.39
CA ALA A 37 2.42 0.69 -2.08
C ALA A 37 2.22 2.02 -1.33
N ALA A 38 2.02 1.97 -0.01
CA ALA A 38 1.92 3.17 0.82
C ALA A 38 3.17 4.06 0.69
N MET A 39 4.34 3.42 0.68
CA MET A 39 5.62 4.11 0.50
C MET A 39 5.76 4.74 -0.90
N ALA A 40 5.36 4.04 -1.97
CA ALA A 40 5.38 4.57 -3.33
C ALA A 40 4.39 5.74 -3.53
N VAL A 41 3.20 5.65 -2.92
CA VAL A 41 2.23 6.76 -2.91
C VAL A 41 2.78 7.95 -2.13
N GLY A 42 3.37 7.72 -0.96
CA GLY A 42 3.99 8.76 -0.13
C GLY A 42 5.14 9.49 -0.82
N LEU A 43 5.93 8.79 -1.64
CA LEU A 43 6.99 9.41 -2.46
C LEU A 43 6.46 10.47 -3.42
N LYS A 44 5.26 10.30 -3.97
CA LYS A 44 4.67 11.24 -4.93
C LYS A 44 3.74 12.27 -4.31
N PHE A 45 2.97 11.87 -3.30
CA PHE A 45 1.86 12.66 -2.76
C PHE A 45 1.98 12.97 -1.27
N GLY A 46 3.07 12.53 -0.63
CA GLY A 46 3.35 12.84 0.77
C GLY A 46 3.78 14.29 0.95
N ASP A 47 3.61 14.78 2.17
CA ASP A 47 4.04 16.12 2.58
C ASP A 47 5.05 16.00 3.73
N LEU A 48 6.04 16.89 3.76
CA LEU A 48 7.07 16.95 4.79
C LEU A 48 6.63 17.82 5.99
N THR A 49 5.54 18.55 5.86
CA THR A 49 4.96 19.33 6.96
C THR A 49 4.23 18.40 7.93
N PRO A 50 4.38 18.60 9.25
CA PRO A 50 3.77 17.74 10.26
C PRO A 50 2.25 17.98 10.43
N VAL A 51 1.61 18.67 9.49
CA VAL A 51 0.19 19.04 9.58
C VAL A 51 -0.66 17.93 8.98
N ALA A 52 -1.58 17.38 9.76
CA ALA A 52 -2.36 16.22 9.38
C ALA A 52 -3.17 16.43 8.06
N LYS A 53 -3.62 17.66 7.77
CA LYS A 53 -4.27 18.03 6.49
C LYS A 53 -3.37 17.78 5.27
N ALA A 54 -2.06 17.93 5.41
CA ALA A 54 -1.10 17.81 4.34
C ALA A 54 -0.86 16.33 3.93
N ALA A 55 -1.07 15.38 4.85
CA ALA A 55 -1.02 13.94 4.56
C ALA A 55 -2.27 13.39 3.87
N GLY A 56 -3.36 14.17 3.80
CA GLY A 56 -4.66 13.77 3.26
C GLY A 56 -4.57 13.13 1.87
N PRO A 57 -3.89 13.73 0.87
CA PRO A 57 -3.76 13.18 -0.47
C PRO A 57 -3.05 11.83 -0.55
N ALA A 58 -2.00 11.60 0.25
CA ALA A 58 -1.28 10.33 0.30
C ALA A 58 -2.08 9.25 1.01
N TYR A 59 -2.72 9.57 2.14
CA TYR A 59 -3.56 8.64 2.88
C TYR A 59 -4.78 8.21 2.08
N ALA A 60 -5.38 9.17 1.37
CA ALA A 60 -6.47 8.93 0.45
C ALA A 60 -6.12 7.83 -0.55
N ARG A 61 -5.08 8.08 -1.34
CA ARG A 61 -4.60 7.17 -2.39
C ARG A 61 -4.13 5.83 -1.84
N THR A 62 -3.45 5.84 -0.70
CA THR A 62 -3.04 4.60 -0.02
C THR A 62 -4.26 3.77 0.39
N LYS A 63 -5.30 4.40 0.95
CA LYS A 63 -6.55 3.74 1.30
C LYS A 63 -7.23 3.14 0.07
N ALA A 64 -7.22 3.83 -1.07
CA ALA A 64 -7.75 3.28 -2.32
C ALA A 64 -7.04 1.97 -2.71
N VAL A 65 -5.70 1.93 -2.66
CA VAL A 65 -4.95 0.67 -2.90
C VAL A 65 -5.35 -0.42 -1.92
N VAL A 66 -5.43 -0.08 -0.62
CA VAL A 66 -5.76 -1.03 0.45
C VAL A 66 -7.16 -1.62 0.29
N GLU A 67 -8.16 -0.80 -0.06
CA GLU A 67 -9.52 -1.29 -0.30
C GLU A 67 -9.58 -2.18 -1.54
N ARG A 68 -8.98 -1.77 -2.67
CA ARG A 68 -8.90 -2.63 -3.87
C ARG A 68 -8.19 -3.96 -3.58
N PHE A 69 -7.17 -3.95 -2.71
CA PHE A 69 -6.50 -5.16 -2.24
C PHE A 69 -7.42 -6.06 -1.43
N ARG A 70 -8.16 -5.49 -0.45
CA ARG A 70 -9.13 -6.21 0.36
C ARG A 70 -10.26 -6.79 -0.47
N GLU A 71 -10.80 -6.03 -1.41
CA GLU A 71 -11.84 -6.49 -2.34
C GLU A 71 -11.35 -7.69 -3.15
N ARG A 72 -10.10 -7.66 -3.63
CA ARG A 72 -9.54 -8.74 -4.45
C ARG A 72 -9.15 -9.99 -3.67
N TYR A 73 -8.61 -9.85 -2.46
CA TYR A 73 -7.98 -10.94 -1.70
C TYR A 73 -8.63 -11.24 -0.35
N GLY A 74 -9.64 -10.49 0.06
CA GLY A 74 -10.40 -10.68 1.31
C GLY A 74 -9.70 -10.18 2.58
N THR A 75 -8.39 -9.98 2.56
CA THR A 75 -7.60 -9.57 3.71
C THR A 75 -6.33 -8.85 3.29
N VAL A 76 -5.71 -8.10 4.20
CA VAL A 76 -4.37 -7.51 4.03
C VAL A 76 -3.28 -8.26 4.80
N LEU A 77 -3.65 -9.26 5.60
CA LEU A 77 -2.73 -9.96 6.48
C LEU A 77 -1.96 -11.04 5.70
N CYS A 78 -0.64 -10.91 5.66
CA CYS A 78 0.27 -11.83 4.98
C CYS A 78 0.08 -13.26 5.47
N GLY A 79 -0.17 -13.47 6.77
CA GLY A 79 -0.41 -14.78 7.35
C GLY A 79 -1.63 -15.47 6.78
N GLU A 80 -2.72 -14.74 6.56
CA GLU A 80 -3.94 -15.29 5.97
C GLU A 80 -3.76 -15.56 4.48
N LEU A 81 -3.11 -14.63 3.74
CA LEU A 81 -2.83 -14.79 2.31
C LEU A 81 -1.92 -16.00 2.00
N THR A 82 -1.00 -16.31 2.93
CA THR A 82 0.00 -17.36 2.77
C THR A 82 -0.27 -18.60 3.63
N GLY A 83 -1.34 -18.61 4.43
CA GLY A 83 -1.62 -19.67 5.40
C GLY A 83 -1.92 -21.03 4.78
N GLN A 84 -2.30 -21.06 3.50
CA GLN A 84 -2.50 -22.28 2.72
C GLN A 84 -1.20 -22.99 2.31
N PHE A 85 -0.05 -22.33 2.42
CA PHE A 85 1.25 -22.92 2.05
C PHE A 85 1.91 -23.53 3.28
N ARG A 86 2.31 -24.80 3.19
CA ARG A 86 2.95 -25.54 4.29
C ARG A 86 4.31 -24.96 4.66
N ASP A 87 5.09 -24.57 3.67
CA ASP A 87 6.39 -23.93 3.85
C ASP A 87 6.33 -22.52 3.29
N PHE A 88 6.77 -21.55 4.09
CA PHE A 88 6.93 -20.21 3.59
C PHE A 88 7.95 -20.22 2.45
N ALA A 89 9.08 -20.92 2.55
CA ALA A 89 10.08 -20.94 1.48
C ALA A 89 9.64 -21.66 0.17
N SER A 90 8.41 -22.16 0.08
CA SER A 90 7.98 -22.91 -1.10
C SER A 90 7.90 -22.04 -2.37
N PRO A 91 8.24 -22.61 -3.55
CA PRO A 91 8.09 -21.92 -4.83
C PRO A 91 6.65 -21.50 -5.11
N GLU A 92 5.65 -22.31 -4.76
CA GLU A 92 4.23 -22.02 -4.97
C GLU A 92 3.80 -20.76 -4.23
N ARG A 93 4.26 -20.61 -2.97
CA ARG A 93 4.06 -19.39 -2.19
C ARG A 93 4.74 -18.21 -2.86
N ALA A 94 5.99 -18.37 -3.30
CA ALA A 94 6.75 -17.31 -3.95
C ALA A 94 6.06 -16.81 -5.24
N TYR A 95 5.56 -17.72 -6.08
CA TYR A 95 4.78 -17.39 -7.28
C TYR A 95 3.51 -16.63 -6.92
N ARG A 96 2.76 -17.10 -5.91
CA ARG A 96 1.55 -16.41 -5.44
C ARG A 96 1.85 -15.00 -4.93
N CYS A 97 2.93 -14.83 -4.17
CA CYS A 97 3.39 -13.49 -3.77
C CYS A 97 3.75 -12.63 -4.98
N GLY A 98 4.37 -13.19 -6.02
CA GLY A 98 4.65 -12.51 -7.28
C GLY A 98 3.38 -12.00 -7.97
N GLU A 99 2.32 -12.83 -8.05
CA GLU A 99 1.03 -12.41 -8.61
C GLU A 99 0.41 -11.25 -7.83
N ILE A 100 0.45 -11.34 -6.49
CA ILE A 100 -0.08 -10.29 -5.60
C ILE A 100 0.71 -8.99 -5.77
N VAL A 101 2.04 -9.07 -5.86
CA VAL A 101 2.91 -7.91 -6.12
C VAL A 101 2.60 -7.31 -7.49
N GLY A 102 2.38 -8.13 -8.51
CA GLY A 102 1.98 -7.69 -9.85
C GLY A 102 0.67 -6.91 -9.82
N PHE A 103 -0.36 -7.45 -9.17
CA PHE A 103 -1.62 -6.74 -8.99
C PHE A 103 -1.43 -5.38 -8.31
N VAL A 104 -0.73 -5.34 -7.17
CA VAL A 104 -0.52 -4.09 -6.43
C VAL A 104 0.29 -3.08 -7.25
N SER A 105 1.29 -3.53 -7.98
CA SER A 105 2.07 -2.67 -8.88
C SER A 105 1.17 -1.97 -9.89
N GLU A 106 0.24 -2.67 -10.53
CA GLU A 106 -0.70 -2.06 -11.48
C GLU A 106 -1.66 -1.07 -10.80
N GLN A 107 -2.18 -1.42 -9.61
CA GLN A 107 -3.04 -0.48 -8.86
C GLN A 107 -2.30 0.81 -8.47
N VAL A 108 -1.03 0.70 -8.06
CA VAL A 108 -0.21 1.86 -7.74
C VAL A 108 0.10 2.67 -9.00
N LYS A 109 0.42 2.03 -10.13
CA LYS A 109 0.65 2.72 -11.40
C LYS A 109 -0.55 3.56 -11.82
N GLU A 110 -1.76 3.01 -11.76
CA GLU A 110 -3.00 3.74 -12.06
C GLU A 110 -3.17 5.00 -11.18
N ILE A 111 -2.97 4.83 -9.88
CA ILE A 111 -3.06 5.93 -8.91
C ILE A 111 -1.98 6.99 -9.15
N LEU A 112 -0.76 6.58 -9.48
CA LEU A 112 0.33 7.50 -9.81
C LEU A 112 0.09 8.21 -11.15
N ALA A 113 -0.51 7.56 -12.14
CA ALA A 113 -0.78 8.12 -13.46
C ALA A 113 -1.88 9.20 -13.48
N GLY A 114 -2.58 9.41 -12.37
CA GLY A 114 -3.66 10.41 -12.26
C GLY A 114 -5.05 9.82 -12.44
N GLY A 115 -5.20 8.49 -12.36
CA GLY A 115 -6.49 7.81 -12.39
C GLY A 115 -7.30 8.08 -11.12
N GLU A 116 -8.08 9.15 -11.17
CA GLU A 116 -9.14 9.57 -10.25
C GLU A 116 -8.71 10.42 -9.04
N GLU A 117 -8.76 11.73 -9.24
CA GLU A 117 -9.41 12.57 -8.24
C GLU A 117 -10.89 12.16 -8.19
N GLN A 118 -11.21 11.11 -7.41
CA GLN A 118 -12.60 10.66 -7.27
C GLN A 118 -13.41 11.77 -6.55
N PRO A 119 -14.65 12.07 -6.98
CA PRO A 119 -15.52 13.01 -6.28
C PRO A 119 -15.78 12.49 -4.85
N GLY A 120 -15.29 13.21 -3.84
CA GLY A 120 -15.43 12.85 -2.42
C GLY A 120 -14.14 12.89 -1.61
N TRP A 121 -12.96 12.91 -2.25
CA TRP A 121 -11.66 12.87 -1.57
C TRP A 121 -11.06 14.25 -1.23
N ARG A 122 -11.79 15.35 -1.50
CA ARG A 122 -11.41 16.70 -0.99
C ARG A 122 -11.53 16.73 0.53
N GLU A 123 -11.08 17.82 1.16
CA GLU A 123 -11.10 18.10 2.62
C GLU A 123 -12.31 17.50 3.37
N ALA A 124 -13.50 17.42 2.76
CA ALA A 124 -14.67 16.73 3.28
C ALA A 124 -14.45 15.28 3.78
N TRP A 125 -13.73 14.40 3.06
CA TRP A 125 -13.44 13.04 3.57
C TRP A 125 -12.45 13.06 4.73
N TRP A 126 -11.47 13.96 4.68
CA TRP A 126 -10.47 14.09 5.73
C TRP A 126 -11.10 14.59 7.05
N GLU A 127 -11.95 15.60 6.96
CA GLU A 127 -12.72 16.12 8.09
C GLU A 127 -13.75 15.08 8.60
N ASP A 128 -14.44 14.37 7.71
CA ASP A 128 -15.33 13.25 8.08
C ASP A 128 -14.55 12.13 8.78
N TYR A 129 -13.41 11.70 8.25
CA TYR A 129 -12.54 10.69 8.85
C TYR A 129 -12.09 11.10 10.25
N LEU A 130 -11.58 12.32 10.42
CA LEU A 130 -11.18 12.83 11.74
C LEU A 130 -12.37 12.84 12.71
N SER A 131 -13.54 13.31 12.26
CA SER A 131 -14.75 13.36 13.08
C SER A 131 -15.25 11.98 13.53
N ARG A 132 -14.98 10.93 12.75
CA ARG A 132 -15.31 9.54 13.08
C ARG A 132 -14.24 8.88 13.94
N ARG A 133 -12.95 9.12 13.66
CA ARG A 133 -11.82 8.58 14.44
C ARG A 133 -11.94 8.95 15.90
N ASP A 134 -12.27 10.21 16.19
CA ASP A 134 -12.39 10.70 17.58
C ASP A 134 -13.60 10.09 18.33
N LYS A 135 -14.44 9.29 17.65
CA LYS A 135 -15.58 8.55 18.21
C LYS A 135 -15.33 7.05 18.36
N ILE A 136 -14.23 6.51 17.81
CA ILE A 136 -13.85 5.11 17.97
C ILE A 136 -12.87 5.04 19.16
N LYS A 137 -13.37 4.55 20.30
CA LYS A 137 -12.57 4.23 21.49
C LYS A 137 -11.94 2.85 21.38
#